data_AF-A0A832HR93-F1
#
_entry.id   AF-A0A832HR93-F1
#
_cell.length_a   1.000
_cell.length_b   1.000
_cell.length_c   1.000
_cell.angle_alpha   90.00
_cell.angle_beta   90.00
_cell.angle_gamma   90.00
#
_symmetry.space_group_name_H-M   'P 1'
#
loop_
_entity.id
_entity.type
_entity.pdbx_description
1 polymer ?
#
loop_
_entity_poly.entity_id
_entity_poly.type
_entity_poly.pdbx_seq_one_letter_code
_entity_poly.pdbx_strand_id
1 'polypeptide(L)' 'MTSNFAYSAKLTEIILLGVLAQRFNTRIEWDAKAGRITNHPELNAFVKEPAREGWRYGENL' A
#
# COMPACT_ATOMS: atom_id res chain seq x y z
N MET A 1 22.83 -10.76 -12.93
CA MET A 1 21.85 -11.03 -11.87
C MET A 1 20.77 -9.96 -11.96
N THR A 2 19.66 -10.26 -12.61
CA THR A 2 18.58 -9.29 -12.80
C THR A 2 17.88 -9.09 -11.46
N SER A 3 17.96 -7.89 -10.89
CA SER A 3 17.22 -7.54 -9.67
C SER A 3 15.73 -7.78 -9.94
N ASN A 4 15.13 -8.73 -9.22
CA ASN A 4 13.73 -9.07 -9.44
C ASN A 4 12.85 -8.02 -8.77
N PHE A 5 12.56 -6.93 -9.49
CA PHE A 5 11.72 -5.82 -9.01
C PHE A 5 10.35 -6.29 -8.53
N ALA A 6 9.82 -7.40 -9.08
CA ALA A 6 8.58 -8.01 -8.61
C ALA A 6 8.67 -8.53 -7.17
N TYR A 7 9.84 -9.01 -6.74
CA TYR A 7 10.07 -9.45 -5.37
C TYR A 7 10.30 -8.27 -4.43
N SER A 8 11.15 -7.31 -4.84
CA SER A 8 11.43 -6.11 -4.06
C SER A 8 10.16 -5.28 -3.81
N ALA A 9 9.29 -5.14 -4.81
CA ALA A 9 8.02 -4.42 -4.67
C ALA A 9 7.10 -5.03 -3.60
N LYS A 10 6.95 -6.36 -3.60
CA LYS A 10 6.14 -7.08 -2.60
C LYS A 10 6.73 -6.93 -1.19
N LEU A 11 8.06 -6.97 -1.06
CA LEU A 11 8.71 -6.80 0.23
C LEU A 11 8.47 -5.38 0.78
N THR A 12 8.61 -4.36 -0.07
CA THR A 12 8.36 -2.97 0.32
C THR A 12 6.90 -2.77 0.75
N GLU A 13 5.94 -3.36 0.03
CA GLU A 13 4.52 -3.33 0.38
C GLU A 13 4.26 -3.89 1.79
N ILE A 14 4.83 -5.07 2.11
CA ILE A 14 4.69 -5.69 3.44
C ILE A 14 5.31 -4.82 4.54
N ILE A 15 6.49 -4.24 4.29
CA ILE A 15 7.16 -3.37 5.26
C ILE A 15 6.31 -2.14 5.56
N LEU A 16 5.77 -1.47 4.54
CA LEU A 16 4.93 -0.28 4.70
C LEU A 16 3.64 -0.59 5.48
N LEU A 17 3.01 -1.73 5.20
CA LEU A 17 1.85 -2.20 5.96
C LEU A 17 2.19 -2.49 7.42
N GLY A 18 3.37 -3.07 7.69
CA GLY A 18 3.86 -3.30 9.05
C GLY A 18 4.07 -1.99 9.82
N VAL A 19 4.67 -0.98 9.17
CA VAL A 19 4.85 0.35 9.76
C VAL A 19 3.50 1.03 10.04
N LEU A 20 2.53 0.91 9.12
CA LEU A 20 1.17 1.41 9.34
C LEU A 20 0.51 0.72 10.54
N ALA A 21 0.61 -0.61 10.63
CA ALA A 21 0.03 -1.37 11.75
C ALA A 21 0.65 -0.96 13.10
N GLN A 22 1.97 -0.75 13.13
CA GLN A 22 2.67 -0.25 14.33
C GLN A 22 2.24 1.16 14.71
N ARG A 23 2.08 2.06 13.72
CA ARG A 23 1.73 3.47 13.97
C ARG A 23 0.33 3.63 14.56
N PHE A 24 -0.62 2.85 14.08
CA PHE A 24 -2.00 2.90 14.56
C PHE A 24 -2.28 1.92 15.70
N ASN A 25 -1.31 1.05 16.04
CA ASN A 25 -1.44 -0.01 17.04
C ASN A 25 -2.70 -0.88 16.80
N THR A 26 -3.05 -1.07 15.54
CA THR A 26 -4.27 -1.79 15.09
C THR A 26 -3.91 -2.95 14.19
N ARG A 27 -4.76 -3.98 14.18
CA ARG A 27 -4.62 -5.08 13.24
C ARG A 27 -5.11 -4.67 11.85
N ILE A 28 -4.17 -4.60 10.91
CA ILE A 28 -4.44 -4.33 9.51
C ILE A 28 -4.67 -5.65 8.78
N GLU A 29 -5.83 -5.78 8.14
CA GLU A 29 -6.10 -6.82 7.15
C GLU A 29 -5.93 -6.22 5.75
N TRP A 30 -5.03 -6.81 4.97
CA TRP A 30 -4.62 -6.31 3.67
C TRP A 30 -5.07 -7.24 2.54
N ASP A 31 -5.76 -6.67 1.55
CA ASP A 31 -6.08 -7.34 0.30
C ASP A 31 -5.05 -6.94 -0.77
N ALA A 32 -4.05 -7.80 -1.00
CA ALA A 32 -3.00 -7.57 -1.99
C ALA A 32 -3.48 -7.60 -3.45
N LYS A 33 -4.69 -8.11 -3.74
CA LYS A 33 -5.26 -8.05 -5.09
C LYS A 33 -5.92 -6.70 -5.35
N ALA A 34 -6.63 -6.18 -4.36
CA ALA A 34 -7.32 -4.90 -4.47
C ALA A 34 -6.43 -3.71 -4.05
N GLY A 35 -5.30 -3.95 -3.39
CA GLY A 35 -4.38 -2.91 -2.92
C GLY A 35 -5.00 -2.03 -1.82
N ARG A 36 -5.76 -2.62 -0.90
CA ARG A 36 -6.50 -1.88 0.13
C ARG A 36 -6.60 -2.63 1.46
N ILE A 37 -6.77 -1.86 2.52
CA ILE A 37 -7.08 -2.32 3.87
C ILE A 37 -8.58 -2.58 3.97
N THR A 38 -8.97 -3.77 4.44
CA THR A 38 -10.39 -4.19 4.54
C THR A 38 -11.03 -3.86 5.88
N ASN A 39 -10.26 -3.95 6.97
CA ASN A 39 -10.78 -3.81 8.34
C ASN A 39 -10.90 -2.35 8.82
N HIS A 40 -10.07 -1.45 8.29
CA HIS A 40 -9.99 -0.04 8.69
C HIS A 40 -10.00 0.86 7.44
N PRO A 41 -11.17 1.18 6.88
CA PRO A 41 -11.28 1.99 5.66
C PRO A 41 -10.67 3.39 5.82
N GLU A 42 -10.62 3.94 7.03
CA GLU A 42 -9.95 5.19 7.38
C GLU A 42 -8.44 5.15 7.08
N LEU A 43 -7.81 3.97 7.16
CA LEU A 43 -6.38 3.81 6.90
C LEU A 43 -6.05 3.80 5.41
N ASN A 44 -7.03 3.55 4.53
CA ASN A 44 -6.82 3.59 3.08
C ASN A 44 -6.42 4.98 2.57
N ALA A 45 -6.74 6.05 3.31
CA ALA A 45 -6.27 7.40 3.01
C ALA A 45 -4.73 7.52 3.10
N PHE A 46 -4.08 6.74 3.96
CA PHE A 46 -2.63 6.71 4.09
C PHE A 46 -1.96 5.75 3.09
N VAL A 47 -2.74 4.82 2.53
CA VAL A 47 -2.26 3.90 1.49
C VAL A 47 -2.22 4.59 0.13
N LYS A 48 -3.24 5.40 -0.17
CA LYS A 48 -3.32 6.18 -1.41
C LYS A 48 -3.48 7.66 -1.06
N GLU A 49 -2.35 8.32 -0.84
CA GLU A 49 -2.33 9.78 -0.70
C GLU A 49 -2.90 10.43 -1.96
N PRO A 50 -3.65 11.55 -1.84
CA PRO A 50 -4.16 12.27 -2.98
C PRO A 50 -2.98 12.77 -3.83
N ALA A 51 -2.70 12.07 -4.92
CA ALA A 51 -1.67 12.47 -5.85
C ALA A 51 -2.02 13.85 -6.44
N ARG A 52 -1.03 14.74 -6.48
CA ARG A 52 -1.18 16.10 -7.03
C ARG A 52 -1.72 16.03 -8.45
N GLU A 53 -2.53 17.02 -8.83
CA GLU A 53 -3.00 17.19 -10.21
C GLU A 53 -1.81 17.12 -11.19
N GLY A 54 -1.89 16.21 -12.17
CA GLY A 54 -0.82 15.93 -13.13
C GLY A 54 0.13 14.78 -12.79
N TRP A 55 0.09 14.25 -11.56
CA TRP A 55 0.92 13.11 -11.10
C TRP A 55 0.10 11.86 -10.76
N ARG A 56 -1.19 11.83 -11.12
CA ARG A 56 -2.06 10.68 -10.95
C ARG A 56 -1.65 9.60 -11.94
N TYR A 57 -0.97 8.56 -11.47
CA TYR A 57 -0.61 7.39 -12.27
C TYR A 57 -1.41 6.17 -11.78
N GLY A 58 -1.93 5.35 -12.70
CA GLY A 58 -2.63 4.09 -12.37
C GLY A 58 -4.15 4.17 -12.20
N GLU A 59 -4.84 5.19 -12.72
CA GLU A 59 -6.33 5.17 -12.83
C GLU A 59 -6.83 4.55 -14.16
N ASN A 60 -5.92 4.21 -15.09
CA ASN A 60 -6.23 3.56 -16.37
C ASN A 60 -5.17 2.49 -16.72
N LEU A 61 -5.14 1.38 -15.97
CA LEU A 61 -4.57 0.12 -16.47
C LEU A 61 -5.35 -1.07 -15.91
#